data_AF-A0A428GRU1-F1
#
_entry.id   AF-A0A428GRU1-F1
#
_cell.length_a   1.000
_cell.length_b   1.000
_cell.length_c   1.000
_cell.angle_alpha   90.00
_cell.angle_beta   90.00
_cell.angle_gamma   90.00
#
_symmetry.space_group_name_H-M   'P 1'
#
loop_
_entity.id
_entity.type
_entity.pdbx_description
1 polymer ?
#
loop_
_entity_poly.entity_id
_entity_poly.type
_entity_poly.pdbx_seq_one_letter_code
_entity_poly.pdbx_strand_id
1 'polypeptide(L)'
;MTKQCHHHFLVNQEKAEKHVFRKSKKYRTLCSVALGTMVTAVVAWGGQVAQADEVVTPSLDKTVQLTENPATNLPEAQPTPVAEQTASLASTGQSDGAITVTVPHDVVTKTVNQATAEGGTTIQDKPMDLGNTTSASETSKQLDKAEADAAKQAEDITRVTNTYKADKAAYEQDKTRVEKGNAALVASHKEATKAGKALNSSVDTTASEVKTQDKSANVTITTQTVPSGEGSTVSGYQDYISAVAAIDKQNKASLADYITKKQAADAITAKNLAVQKENEAGLANAKAENEAITKRNQAGQKAIDDENKAGQAAVDTYNNNQQKLVTDREAEIAAIIKRNKEKEEAAKKENEAIDAYNAKEMNRYKRDLADISKGEEGYISQALAQALNLNNGEPQARHSADTRNPNRIIAKGDAMLGGYSKILDSTGFFVYDTFKTGETLSFTYQNLQNASFDGKKITKVAYDITNLVSPTGTDSVQLVVPNDPTEGFIAYRNDGTGNWRTDKMEFRVKAKYFLEDGSQVSFTKEKPGVFTHSSLNHNDIGL
;
A
#
# COMPACT_ATOMS: atom_id res chain seq x y z
N MET A 1 -14.81 -9.83 46.35
CA MET A 1 -15.33 -9.14 47.55
C MET A 1 -14.18 -8.38 48.23
N THR A 2 -13.95 -7.14 47.86
CA THR A 2 -12.86 -6.31 48.39
C THR A 2 -13.27 -5.72 49.75
N LYS A 3 -12.93 -6.40 50.85
CA LYS A 3 -13.12 -5.82 52.21
C LYS A 3 -12.22 -4.60 52.36
N GLN A 4 -12.84 -3.46 52.63
CA GLN A 4 -12.19 -2.18 52.82
C GLN A 4 -11.43 -2.17 54.16
N CYS A 5 -10.17 -2.61 54.17
CA CYS A 5 -9.29 -2.58 55.34
C CYS A 5 -8.93 -1.14 55.70
N HIS A 6 -9.84 -0.50 56.43
CA HIS A 6 -9.64 0.77 57.10
C HIS A 6 -8.39 0.66 57.99
N HIS A 7 -7.29 1.24 57.55
CA HIS A 7 -6.11 1.38 58.38
C HIS A 7 -6.48 2.30 59.54
N HIS A 8 -6.75 1.73 60.72
CA HIS A 8 -6.82 2.52 61.93
C HIS A 8 -5.50 3.26 62.08
N PHE A 9 -5.61 4.58 62.18
CA PHE A 9 -4.47 5.46 62.34
C PHE A 9 -3.71 5.02 63.59
N LEU A 10 -2.51 4.46 63.42
CA LEU A 10 -1.68 4.00 64.52
C LEU A 10 -1.22 5.22 65.31
N VAL A 11 -1.99 5.57 66.34
CA VAL A 11 -1.59 6.57 67.33
C VAL A 11 -0.43 5.97 68.11
N ASN A 12 0.79 6.26 67.66
CA ASN A 12 1.98 6.13 68.48
C ASN A 12 1.84 7.10 69.67
N GLN A 13 1.18 6.65 70.73
CA GLN A 13 1.35 7.24 72.05
C GLN A 13 2.74 6.85 72.53
N GLU A 14 3.72 7.72 72.29
CA GLU A 14 4.93 7.72 73.12
C GLU A 14 4.51 7.78 74.58
N LYS A 15 5.20 7.02 75.45
CA LYS A 15 4.73 6.70 76.80
C LYS A 15 4.35 7.94 77.60
N ALA A 16 3.05 8.16 77.78
CA ALA A 16 2.50 9.22 78.61
C ALA A 16 2.65 8.86 80.10
N GLU A 17 3.86 9.02 80.62
CA GLU A 17 4.23 8.73 82.01
C GLU A 17 3.55 9.70 83.00
N LYS A 18 2.26 9.51 83.29
CA LYS A 18 1.54 10.32 84.28
C LYS A 18 1.90 9.89 85.71
N HIS A 19 2.32 10.84 86.54
CA HIS A 19 2.82 10.61 87.90
C HIS A 19 1.90 11.21 88.97
N VAL A 20 2.00 10.71 90.21
CA VAL A 20 1.26 11.17 91.40
C VAL A 20 2.23 11.32 92.58
N PHE A 21 2.08 12.38 93.37
CA PHE A 21 3.12 12.81 94.31
C PHE A 21 3.07 12.12 95.68
N ARG A 22 4.13 11.36 95.96
CA ARG A 22 4.47 10.88 97.29
C ARG A 22 5.52 11.80 97.90
N LYS A 23 5.22 12.46 99.01
CA LYS A 23 6.28 12.82 99.97
C LYS A 23 6.77 11.50 100.56
N SER A 24 7.89 10.96 100.07
CA SER A 24 8.63 10.06 100.95
C SER A 24 9.12 10.91 102.13
N LYS A 25 9.54 10.28 103.23
CA LYS A 25 10.25 11.04 104.26
C LYS A 25 11.62 11.60 103.70
N LYS A 26 11.96 11.44 102.35
CA LYS A 26 13.15 11.88 101.49
C LYS A 26 13.15 11.76 99.79
N TYR A 27 12.34 12.29 98.70
CA TYR A 27 12.47 12.43 97.06
C TYR A 27 11.38 12.10 95.78
N ARG A 28 11.47 12.49 94.38
CA ARG A 28 10.41 12.63 93.13
C ARG A 28 10.74 12.61 91.44
N THR A 29 9.84 12.55 90.29
CA THR A 29 10.02 12.45 88.64
C THR A 29 8.85 12.76 87.42
N LEU A 30 8.93 12.71 85.95
CA LEU A 30 7.86 12.85 84.68
C LEU A 30 8.12 12.98 82.96
N CYS A 31 7.26 12.66 81.81
CA CYS A 31 7.42 12.71 80.14
C CYS A 31 6.23 12.71 78.86
N SER A 32 6.37 12.97 77.40
CA SER A 32 5.65 12.48 75.96
C SER A 32 5.14 13.29 74.49
N VAL A 33 5.08 12.81 73.09
CA VAL A 33 4.52 13.42 71.64
C VAL A 33 4.08 12.64 70.15
N ALA A 34 3.57 13.18 68.88
CA ALA A 34 3.23 12.56 67.36
C ALA A 34 2.62 13.31 65.91
N LEU A 35 2.54 12.81 64.52
CA LEU A 35 1.85 13.33 63.09
C LEU A 35 1.78 12.45 61.59
N GLY A 36 1.34 12.53 60.19
CA GLY A 36 0.69 13.29 58.87
C GLY A 36 0.39 12.62 57.28
N THR A 37 -0.13 13.19 56.04
CA THR A 37 -0.54 12.56 54.53
C THR A 37 -0.97 13.36 53.05
N MET A 38 -1.14 12.88 51.66
CA MET A 38 -1.49 13.56 50.16
C MET A 38 -2.09 12.87 48.68
N VAL A 39 -2.36 13.47 47.36
CA VAL A 39 -3.11 12.97 45.93
C VAL A 39 -2.95 13.51 44.27
N THR A 40 -3.70 13.14 43.06
CA THR A 40 -3.55 13.44 41.40
C THR A 40 -4.69 13.36 40.08
N ALA A 41 -4.50 13.56 38.63
CA ALA A 41 -5.47 13.63 37.27
C ALA A 41 -4.98 13.50 35.61
N VAL A 42 -5.46 13.58 34.20
CA VAL A 42 -6.56 13.81 32.97
C VAL A 42 -6.26 13.25 31.34
N VAL A 43 -6.70 13.34 29.92
CA VAL A 43 -7.55 13.95 28.61
C VAL A 43 -7.77 13.06 27.13
N ALA A 44 -8.13 13.18 25.70
CA ALA A 44 -8.55 14.00 24.32
C ALA A 44 -9.09 13.33 22.80
N TRP A 45 -9.35 13.93 21.47
CA TRP A 45 -9.94 13.43 19.99
C TRP A 45 -9.77 14.23 18.47
N GLY A 46 -10.14 14.16 17.04
CA GLY A 46 -10.96 13.55 15.74
C GLY A 46 -10.84 14.00 14.06
N GLY A 47 -11.63 13.62 12.87
CA GLY A 47 -11.57 13.95 11.24
C GLY A 47 -12.69 13.48 10.01
N GLN A 48 -12.92 13.49 8.55
CA GLN A 48 -12.54 13.90 6.99
C GLN A 48 -13.53 13.60 5.57
N VAL A 49 -13.43 14.01 4.17
CA VAL A 49 -14.37 13.84 2.79
C VAL A 49 -13.96 13.97 1.10
N ALA A 50 -14.78 13.79 -0.11
CA ALA A 50 -14.52 13.88 -1.75
C ALA A 50 -15.64 13.89 -3.10
N GLN A 51 -15.42 14.01 -4.55
CA GLN A 51 -16.39 14.03 -5.91
C GLN A 51 -15.98 13.95 -7.61
N ALA A 52 -16.82 13.97 -8.81
CA ALA A 52 -16.59 13.81 -10.44
C ALA A 52 -17.58 14.26 -11.81
N ASP A 53 -17.39 14.03 -13.25
CA ASP A 53 -18.06 14.61 -14.67
C ASP A 53 -17.94 14.00 -16.32
N GLU A 54 -18.65 14.28 -17.61
CA GLU A 54 -18.41 13.99 -19.29
C GLU A 54 -19.48 13.83 -20.71
N VAL A 55 -19.27 14.03 -22.18
CA VAL A 55 -20.12 13.73 -23.64
C VAL A 55 -19.80 14.04 -25.35
N VAL A 56 -20.40 13.48 -26.61
CA VAL A 56 -20.30 13.81 -28.28
C VAL A 56 -21.13 13.16 -29.70
N THR A 57 -21.20 13.60 -31.13
CA THR A 57 -21.92 13.07 -32.57
C THR A 57 -21.71 13.49 -34.27
N PRO A 58 -22.28 12.91 -35.54
CA PRO A 58 -22.07 13.09 -37.19
C PRO A 58 -23.11 12.87 -38.62
N SER A 59 -22.85 12.99 -40.08
CA SER A 59 -23.69 12.79 -41.54
C SER A 59 -23.09 12.72 -43.18
N LEU A 60 -23.48 12.67 -44.63
CA LEU A 60 -24.52 12.56 -45.95
C LEU A 60 -23.97 12.32 -47.62
N ASP A 61 -24.35 12.28 -49.06
CA ASP A 61 -25.38 12.34 -50.40
C ASP A 61 -24.89 12.02 -52.07
N LYS A 62 -25.29 11.97 -53.52
CA LYS A 62 -26.29 11.90 -54.88
C LYS A 62 -25.71 11.77 -56.55
N THR A 63 -26.13 11.70 -57.98
CA THR A 63 -27.16 11.34 -59.27
C THR A 63 -26.89 11.57 -61.01
N VAL A 64 -27.52 11.03 -62.26
CA VAL A 64 -27.30 11.23 -63.93
C VAL A 64 -28.21 10.70 -65.35
N GLN A 65 -28.06 10.94 -66.82
CA GLN A 65 -28.85 10.59 -68.28
C GLN A 65 -28.23 10.67 -69.92
N LEU A 66 -28.59 10.53 -71.38
CA LEU A 66 -29.53 10.12 -72.72
C LEU A 66 -28.99 10.26 -74.40
N THR A 67 -29.35 10.10 -75.84
CA THR A 67 -30.26 9.66 -77.21
C THR A 67 -29.66 9.72 -78.87
N GLU A 68 -30.01 9.56 -80.32
CA GLU A 68 -30.93 9.16 -81.68
C GLU A 68 -30.36 9.20 -83.34
N ASN A 69 -30.74 9.06 -84.78
CA ASN A 69 -31.72 8.60 -86.06
C ASN A 69 -31.38 8.66 -87.82
N PRO A 70 -32.07 8.17 -89.05
CA PRO A 70 -31.73 7.95 -90.69
C PRO A 70 -32.65 8.02 -92.20
N ALA A 71 -32.29 7.73 -93.63
CA ALA A 71 -33.06 7.78 -95.14
C ALA A 71 -32.65 7.16 -96.75
N THR A 72 -33.34 7.23 -98.08
CA THR A 72 -33.15 6.54 -99.62
C THR A 72 -33.73 6.97 -101.25
N ASN A 73 -33.57 6.32 -102.59
CA ASN A 73 -34.08 6.63 -104.17
C ASN A 73 -34.03 5.73 -105.70
N LEU A 74 -34.41 6.06 -107.10
CA LEU A 74 -34.67 5.23 -108.57
C LEU A 74 -34.63 5.70 -110.29
N PRO A 75 -34.88 4.92 -111.55
CA PRO A 75 -34.67 5.10 -113.22
C PRO A 75 -35.56 4.58 -114.66
N GLU A 76 -35.22 4.62 -116.12
CA GLU A 76 -36.03 4.33 -117.58
C GLU A 76 -35.48 3.90 -119.22
N ALA A 77 -36.17 3.80 -120.54
CA ALA A 77 -35.78 3.31 -122.11
C ALA A 77 -36.64 3.35 -123.67
N GLN A 78 -36.24 2.97 -125.06
CA GLN A 78 -36.93 3.11 -126.60
C GLN A 78 -36.62 2.32 -128.17
N PRO A 79 -37.19 2.52 -129.55
CA PRO A 79 -37.33 1.67 -131.00
C PRO A 79 -37.11 2.03 -132.73
N THR A 80 -37.57 1.33 -133.96
CA THR A 80 -37.17 1.28 -135.60
C THR A 80 -38.05 0.93 -137.10
N PRO A 81 -37.63 0.85 -138.54
CA PRO A 81 -38.33 0.84 -140.08
C PRO A 81 -38.01 -0.01 -141.59
N VAL A 82 -38.54 0.18 -142.99
CA VAL A 82 -38.51 -0.67 -144.46
C VAL A 82 -38.70 -0.19 -146.15
N ALA A 83 -38.72 -0.96 -147.44
CA ALA A 83 -38.83 -0.62 -149.08
C ALA A 83 -39.12 -1.62 -150.51
N GLU A 84 -39.20 -1.30 -151.98
CA GLU A 84 -39.63 -2.12 -153.40
C GLU A 84 -39.39 -1.78 -155.11
N GLN A 85 -39.62 -2.58 -156.36
CA GLN A 85 -39.58 -2.38 -158.02
C GLN A 85 -39.82 -3.60 -159.20
N THR A 86 -40.14 -3.50 -160.59
CA THR A 86 -40.06 -4.62 -161.73
C THR A 86 -40.10 -4.31 -163.33
N ALA A 87 -39.50 -5.18 -164.23
CA ALA A 87 -39.83 -5.55 -165.69
C ALA A 87 -38.94 -5.15 -166.94
N SER A 88 -37.94 -5.96 -167.35
CA SER A 88 -37.31 -5.97 -168.70
C SER A 88 -36.70 -7.35 -169.04
N LEU A 89 -36.90 -7.87 -170.27
CA LEU A 89 -36.51 -9.24 -170.66
C LEU A 89 -36.43 -9.42 -172.20
N ALA A 90 -35.43 -10.19 -172.67
CA ALA A 90 -35.15 -10.58 -174.07
C ALA A 90 -34.85 -9.42 -175.07
N SER A 91 -33.81 -9.48 -175.92
CA SER A 91 -32.96 -10.62 -176.29
C SER A 91 -31.52 -10.20 -176.67
N THR A 92 -30.56 -10.59 -175.84
CA THR A 92 -29.15 -10.82 -176.17
C THR A 92 -28.70 -12.06 -175.39
N GLY A 93 -27.79 -12.92 -175.88
CA GLY A 93 -27.02 -12.85 -177.11
C GLY A 93 -25.60 -13.38 -176.89
N GLN A 94 -25.51 -14.68 -176.55
CA GLN A 94 -24.30 -15.51 -176.35
C GLN A 94 -23.01 -14.85 -175.81
N SER A 95 -22.57 -15.31 -174.64
CA SER A 95 -21.16 -15.23 -174.25
C SER A 95 -20.73 -16.49 -173.49
N ASP A 96 -19.60 -17.10 -173.89
CA ASP A 96 -18.87 -18.07 -173.07
C ASP A 96 -18.16 -17.33 -171.93
N GLY A 97 -18.96 -16.85 -170.96
CA GLY A 97 -18.50 -16.15 -169.78
C GLY A 97 -18.78 -16.97 -168.53
N ALA A 98 -17.76 -17.68 -168.02
CA ALA A 98 -17.83 -18.29 -166.70
C ALA A 98 -17.84 -17.17 -165.64
N ILE A 99 -19.02 -16.84 -165.12
CA ILE A 99 -19.17 -15.88 -164.01
C ILE A 99 -18.81 -16.61 -162.72
N THR A 100 -17.58 -16.40 -162.24
CA THR A 100 -17.16 -16.89 -160.92
C THR A 100 -17.93 -16.15 -159.83
N VAL A 101 -18.96 -16.78 -159.27
CA VAL A 101 -19.69 -16.25 -158.11
C VAL A 101 -19.04 -16.75 -156.83
N THR A 102 -18.43 -15.84 -156.06
CA THR A 102 -17.81 -16.14 -154.77
C THR A 102 -18.78 -15.77 -153.64
N VAL A 103 -19.11 -16.73 -152.78
CA VAL A 103 -19.85 -16.46 -151.53
C VAL A 103 -18.93 -15.69 -150.57
N PRO A 104 -19.37 -14.59 -149.93
CA PRO A 104 -18.57 -13.87 -148.94
C PRO A 104 -18.31 -14.73 -147.69
N HIS A 105 -17.05 -14.89 -147.30
CA HIS A 105 -16.63 -15.67 -146.11
C HIS A 105 -16.30 -14.78 -144.90
N ASP A 106 -16.75 -13.52 -144.89
CA ASP A 106 -16.38 -12.53 -143.86
C ASP A 106 -16.83 -12.93 -142.46
N VAL A 107 -17.99 -13.60 -142.34
CA VAL A 107 -18.51 -14.10 -141.06
C VAL A 107 -17.61 -15.19 -140.48
N VAL A 108 -17.26 -16.20 -141.29
CA VAL A 108 -16.32 -17.27 -140.91
C VAL A 108 -14.94 -16.70 -140.57
N THR A 109 -14.44 -15.77 -141.40
CA THR A 109 -13.16 -15.09 -141.17
C THR A 109 -13.15 -14.33 -139.85
N LYS A 110 -14.27 -13.69 -139.48
CA LYS A 110 -14.44 -12.99 -138.21
C LYS A 110 -14.48 -13.96 -137.01
N THR A 111 -15.20 -15.08 -137.10
CA THR A 111 -15.25 -16.08 -136.02
C THR A 111 -13.94 -16.84 -135.86
N VAL A 112 -13.22 -17.13 -136.96
CA VAL A 112 -11.85 -17.65 -136.95
C VAL A 112 -10.91 -16.71 -136.19
N ASN A 113 -10.89 -15.42 -136.55
CA ASN A 113 -10.06 -14.43 -135.87
C ASN A 113 -10.39 -14.31 -134.37
N GLN A 114 -11.67 -14.43 -133.99
CA GLN A 114 -12.09 -14.46 -132.58
C GLN A 114 -11.65 -15.72 -131.84
N ALA A 115 -11.68 -16.88 -132.50
CA ALA A 115 -11.16 -18.14 -131.94
C ALA A 115 -9.63 -18.05 -131.73
N THR A 116 -8.89 -17.55 -132.73
CA THR A 116 -7.43 -17.38 -132.66
C THR A 116 -7.02 -16.38 -131.58
N ALA A 117 -7.75 -15.27 -131.42
CA ALA A 117 -7.48 -14.28 -130.37
C ALA A 117 -7.61 -14.83 -128.94
N GLU A 118 -8.39 -15.89 -128.74
CA GLU A 118 -8.50 -16.58 -127.44
C GLU A 118 -7.43 -17.66 -127.20
N GLY A 119 -6.70 -18.06 -128.25
CA GLY A 119 -5.73 -19.16 -128.24
C GLY A 119 -6.18 -20.42 -129.00
N GLY A 120 -7.32 -20.39 -129.69
CA GLY A 120 -7.81 -21.51 -130.50
C GLY A 120 -7.03 -21.69 -131.80
N THR A 121 -6.71 -22.94 -132.15
CA THR A 121 -6.14 -23.29 -133.47
C THR A 121 -7.27 -23.68 -134.42
N THR A 122 -7.38 -22.97 -135.54
CA THR A 122 -8.32 -23.28 -136.63
C THR A 122 -7.60 -23.96 -137.79
N ILE A 123 -8.25 -24.93 -138.43
CA ILE A 123 -7.74 -25.64 -139.61
C ILE A 123 -8.62 -25.25 -140.80
N GLN A 124 -8.01 -24.94 -141.95
CA GLN A 124 -8.75 -24.68 -143.17
C GLN A 124 -9.13 -26.01 -143.84
N ASP A 125 -10.42 -26.24 -144.04
CA ASP A 125 -10.93 -27.40 -144.78
C ASP A 125 -10.64 -27.31 -146.29
N LYS A 126 -10.81 -28.44 -146.98
CA LYS A 126 -10.66 -28.52 -148.43
C LYS A 126 -11.74 -27.66 -149.13
N PRO A 127 -11.44 -27.04 -150.29
CA PRO A 127 -12.44 -26.30 -151.05
C PRO A 127 -13.67 -27.16 -151.36
N MET A 128 -14.87 -26.64 -151.06
CA MET A 128 -16.12 -27.30 -151.39
C MET A 128 -16.44 -27.12 -152.88
N ASP A 129 -16.36 -28.21 -153.63
CA ASP A 129 -16.82 -28.25 -155.02
C ASP A 129 -18.35 -28.42 -155.06
N LEU A 130 -19.02 -27.56 -155.83
CA LEU A 130 -20.46 -27.55 -156.04
C LEU A 130 -20.82 -27.78 -157.52
N GLY A 131 -19.83 -28.00 -158.39
CA GLY A 131 -20.03 -28.27 -159.81
C GLY A 131 -20.60 -27.11 -160.62
N ASN A 132 -20.76 -27.35 -161.93
CA ASN A 132 -21.26 -26.36 -162.88
C ASN A 132 -22.79 -26.32 -162.89
N THR A 133 -23.36 -25.12 -163.00
CA THR A 133 -24.82 -24.88 -163.05
C THR A 133 -25.23 -24.31 -164.41
N THR A 134 -26.38 -24.75 -164.95
CA THR A 134 -26.86 -24.34 -166.29
C THR A 134 -27.95 -23.28 -166.26
N SER A 135 -28.47 -22.95 -165.08
CA SER A 135 -29.54 -21.97 -164.88
C SER A 135 -29.37 -21.21 -163.55
N ALA A 136 -29.89 -19.97 -163.49
CA ALA A 136 -29.82 -19.14 -162.29
C ALA A 136 -30.47 -19.80 -161.04
N SER A 137 -31.48 -20.66 -161.22
CA SER A 137 -32.09 -21.40 -160.11
C SER A 137 -31.19 -22.51 -159.56
N GLU A 138 -30.39 -23.16 -160.41
CA GLU A 138 -29.35 -24.09 -159.96
C GLU A 138 -28.21 -23.34 -159.28
N THR A 139 -27.79 -22.19 -159.83
CA THR A 139 -26.76 -21.34 -159.21
C THR A 139 -27.18 -20.90 -157.80
N SER A 140 -28.41 -20.39 -157.63
CA SER A 140 -28.94 -20.04 -156.31
C SER A 140 -28.86 -21.23 -155.35
N LYS A 141 -29.37 -22.41 -155.73
CA LYS A 141 -29.37 -23.61 -154.88
C LYS A 141 -27.99 -24.13 -154.47
N GLN A 142 -26.93 -23.76 -155.19
CA GLN A 142 -25.56 -24.08 -154.78
C GLN A 142 -24.99 -22.98 -153.88
N LEU A 143 -25.29 -21.70 -154.15
CA LEU A 143 -24.94 -20.58 -153.27
C LEU A 143 -25.62 -20.74 -151.90
N ASP A 144 -26.90 -21.09 -151.85
CA ASP A 144 -27.68 -21.38 -150.64
C ASP A 144 -26.97 -22.42 -149.74
N LYS A 145 -26.32 -23.43 -150.34
CA LYS A 145 -25.55 -24.47 -149.60
C LYS A 145 -24.21 -23.95 -149.10
N ALA A 146 -23.50 -23.16 -149.90
CA ALA A 146 -22.24 -22.55 -149.47
C ALA A 146 -22.47 -21.53 -148.35
N GLU A 147 -23.55 -20.75 -148.40
CA GLU A 147 -23.94 -19.82 -147.33
C GLU A 147 -24.42 -20.56 -146.09
N ALA A 148 -25.20 -21.65 -146.23
CA ALA A 148 -25.59 -22.50 -145.10
C ALA A 148 -24.40 -23.22 -144.44
N ASP A 149 -23.43 -23.70 -145.22
CA ASP A 149 -22.21 -24.33 -144.67
C ASP A 149 -21.30 -23.29 -144.00
N ALA A 150 -21.09 -22.11 -144.62
CA ALA A 150 -20.34 -21.01 -144.00
C ALA A 150 -21.01 -20.51 -142.71
N ALA A 151 -22.34 -20.39 -142.68
CA ALA A 151 -23.08 -20.08 -141.46
C ALA A 151 -22.85 -21.13 -140.38
N LYS A 152 -22.96 -22.42 -140.73
CA LYS A 152 -22.72 -23.54 -139.79
C LYS A 152 -21.27 -23.59 -139.29
N GLN A 153 -20.28 -23.37 -140.15
CA GLN A 153 -18.87 -23.25 -139.75
C GLN A 153 -18.70 -22.11 -138.74
N ALA A 154 -19.30 -20.95 -138.99
CA ALA A 154 -19.27 -19.81 -138.07
C ALA A 154 -19.97 -20.12 -136.72
N GLU A 155 -21.10 -20.82 -136.74
CA GLU A 155 -21.80 -21.29 -135.54
C GLU A 155 -20.94 -22.28 -134.73
N ASP A 156 -20.38 -23.30 -135.37
CA ASP A 156 -19.58 -24.33 -134.69
C ASP A 156 -18.25 -23.76 -134.14
N ILE A 157 -17.57 -22.89 -134.88
CA ILE A 157 -16.39 -22.17 -134.39
C ILE A 157 -16.76 -21.25 -133.20
N THR A 158 -17.89 -20.54 -133.27
CA THR A 158 -18.38 -19.69 -132.17
C THR A 158 -18.73 -20.53 -130.94
N ARG A 159 -19.40 -21.67 -131.13
CA ARG A 159 -19.79 -22.62 -130.09
C ARG A 159 -18.58 -23.16 -129.34
N VAL A 160 -17.59 -23.70 -130.07
CA VAL A 160 -16.33 -24.21 -129.49
C VAL A 160 -15.54 -23.10 -128.79
N THR A 161 -15.47 -21.90 -129.38
CA THR A 161 -14.78 -20.75 -128.78
C THR A 161 -15.44 -20.31 -127.47
N ASN A 162 -16.77 -20.29 -127.40
CA ASN A 162 -17.50 -19.92 -126.19
C ASN A 162 -17.40 -20.97 -125.09
N THR A 163 -17.40 -22.27 -125.42
CA THR A 163 -17.07 -23.33 -124.46
C THR A 163 -15.65 -23.17 -123.91
N TYR A 164 -14.66 -22.98 -124.79
CA TYR A 164 -13.27 -22.78 -124.36
C TYR A 164 -13.08 -21.55 -123.46
N LYS A 165 -13.74 -20.42 -123.76
CA LYS A 165 -13.77 -19.23 -122.87
C LYS A 165 -14.30 -19.57 -121.47
N ALA A 166 -15.39 -20.34 -121.39
CA ALA A 166 -15.99 -20.74 -120.12
C ALA A 166 -15.09 -21.69 -119.33
N ASP A 167 -14.54 -22.72 -119.99
CA ASP A 167 -13.61 -23.69 -119.38
C ASP A 167 -12.33 -23.02 -118.87
N LYS A 168 -11.76 -22.08 -119.65
CA LYS A 168 -10.60 -21.25 -119.28
C LYS A 168 -10.88 -20.37 -118.05
N ALA A 169 -12.07 -19.77 -117.97
CA ALA A 169 -12.49 -18.98 -116.81
C ALA A 169 -12.73 -19.85 -115.56
N ALA A 170 -13.35 -21.03 -115.72
CA ALA A 170 -13.52 -21.99 -114.64
C ALA A 170 -12.17 -22.54 -114.13
N TYR A 171 -11.24 -22.85 -115.04
CA TYR A 171 -9.89 -23.33 -114.71
C TYR A 171 -9.11 -22.31 -113.87
N GLU A 172 -9.10 -21.03 -114.23
CA GLU A 172 -8.38 -20.01 -113.45
C GLU A 172 -9.04 -19.76 -112.07
N GLN A 173 -10.37 -19.89 -111.95
CA GLN A 173 -11.04 -19.90 -110.64
C GLN A 173 -10.64 -21.11 -109.79
N ASP A 174 -10.61 -22.31 -110.38
CA ASP A 174 -10.28 -23.55 -109.68
C ASP A 174 -8.80 -23.63 -109.29
N LYS A 175 -7.90 -23.15 -110.14
CA LYS A 175 -6.48 -22.93 -109.85
C LYS A 175 -6.31 -21.97 -108.67
N THR A 176 -6.96 -20.80 -108.70
CA THR A 176 -6.95 -19.83 -107.59
C THR A 176 -7.49 -20.45 -106.29
N ARG A 177 -8.56 -21.26 -106.38
CA ARG A 177 -9.17 -21.98 -105.25
C ARG A 177 -8.20 -23.01 -104.65
N VAL A 178 -7.51 -23.79 -105.48
CA VAL A 178 -6.52 -24.80 -105.07
C VAL A 178 -5.27 -24.14 -104.49
N GLU A 179 -4.71 -23.12 -105.12
CA GLU A 179 -3.56 -22.36 -104.62
C GLU A 179 -3.85 -21.75 -103.23
N LYS A 180 -5.02 -21.13 -103.05
CA LYS A 180 -5.47 -20.59 -101.75
C LYS A 180 -5.68 -21.68 -100.70
N GLY A 181 -6.24 -22.84 -101.09
CA GLY A 181 -6.41 -23.99 -100.20
C GLY A 181 -5.08 -24.57 -99.73
N ASN A 182 -4.13 -24.77 -100.65
CA ASN A 182 -2.79 -25.26 -100.35
C ASN A 182 -2.02 -24.29 -99.44
N ALA A 183 -2.10 -22.97 -99.70
CA ALA A 183 -1.49 -21.96 -98.83
C ALA A 183 -2.04 -22.00 -97.40
N ALA A 184 -3.36 -22.15 -97.24
CA ALA A 184 -3.99 -22.29 -95.94
C ALA A 184 -3.58 -23.59 -95.21
N LEU A 185 -3.48 -24.70 -95.93
CA LEU A 185 -3.05 -25.99 -95.39
C LEU A 185 -1.59 -25.94 -94.89
N VAL A 186 -0.68 -25.37 -95.69
CA VAL A 186 0.74 -25.18 -95.33
C VAL A 186 0.89 -24.29 -94.10
N ALA A 187 0.11 -23.19 -94.01
CA ALA A 187 0.11 -22.32 -92.84
C ALA A 187 -0.39 -23.05 -91.58
N SER A 188 -1.46 -23.85 -91.71
CA SER A 188 -2.05 -24.60 -90.60
C SER A 188 -1.11 -25.71 -90.08
N HIS A 189 -0.51 -26.49 -90.99
CA HIS A 189 0.52 -27.49 -90.65
C HIS A 189 1.73 -26.87 -89.93
N LYS A 190 2.17 -25.66 -90.35
CA LYS A 190 3.28 -24.94 -89.74
C LYS A 190 2.97 -24.53 -88.30
N GLU A 191 1.79 -23.97 -88.04
CA GLU A 191 1.40 -23.58 -86.68
C GLU A 191 1.10 -24.79 -85.79
N ALA A 192 0.56 -25.89 -86.33
CA ALA A 192 0.42 -27.16 -85.61
C ALA A 192 1.79 -27.73 -85.19
N THR A 193 2.74 -27.80 -86.12
CA THR A 193 4.13 -28.23 -85.86
C THR A 193 4.80 -27.39 -84.77
N LYS A 194 4.54 -26.07 -84.77
CA LYS A 194 5.06 -25.11 -83.79
C LYS A 194 4.41 -25.28 -82.42
N ALA A 195 3.09 -25.49 -82.35
CA ALA A 195 2.37 -25.73 -81.10
C ALA A 195 2.86 -26.99 -80.39
N GLY A 196 2.97 -28.12 -81.10
CA GLY A 196 3.47 -29.38 -80.54
C GLY A 196 4.91 -29.28 -80.02
N LYS A 197 5.81 -28.64 -80.78
CA LYS A 197 7.19 -28.39 -80.34
C LYS A 197 7.25 -27.48 -79.11
N ALA A 198 6.46 -26.42 -79.07
CA ALA A 198 6.41 -25.50 -77.94
C ALA A 198 5.93 -26.19 -76.65
N LEU A 199 4.91 -27.05 -76.72
CA LEU A 199 4.44 -27.81 -75.56
C LEU A 199 5.53 -28.76 -75.03
N ASN A 200 6.19 -29.53 -75.90
CA ASN A 200 7.24 -30.46 -75.46
C ASN A 200 8.39 -29.72 -74.75
N SER A 201 8.91 -28.65 -75.34
CA SER A 201 9.96 -27.83 -74.71
C SER A 201 9.51 -27.16 -73.40
N SER A 202 8.23 -26.78 -73.30
CA SER A 202 7.63 -26.25 -72.07
C SER A 202 7.59 -27.31 -70.96
N VAL A 203 7.21 -28.56 -71.28
CA VAL A 203 7.17 -29.68 -70.33
C VAL A 203 8.58 -30.03 -69.83
N ASP A 204 9.57 -30.17 -70.71
CA ASP A 204 10.95 -30.49 -70.34
C ASP A 204 11.56 -29.40 -69.43
N THR A 205 11.31 -28.13 -69.74
CA THR A 205 11.75 -26.99 -68.93
C THR A 205 11.08 -27.00 -67.55
N THR A 206 9.75 -27.09 -67.52
CA THR A 206 8.94 -27.10 -66.28
C THR A 206 9.36 -28.26 -65.35
N ALA A 207 9.54 -29.46 -65.90
CA ALA A 207 9.96 -30.63 -65.12
C ALA A 207 11.36 -30.48 -64.51
N SER A 208 12.25 -29.74 -65.19
CA SER A 208 13.60 -29.42 -64.72
C SER A 208 13.59 -28.34 -63.64
N GLU A 209 12.78 -27.30 -63.80
CA GLU A 209 12.60 -26.23 -62.82
C GLU A 209 12.00 -26.76 -61.51
N VAL A 210 10.94 -27.57 -61.58
CA VAL A 210 10.30 -28.18 -60.39
C VAL A 210 11.31 -29.03 -59.60
N LYS A 211 12.09 -29.88 -60.25
CA LYS A 211 13.14 -30.70 -59.61
C LYS A 211 14.31 -29.88 -59.06
N THR A 212 14.51 -28.66 -59.55
CA THR A 212 15.54 -27.73 -59.06
C THR A 212 15.05 -27.00 -57.80
N GLN A 213 13.79 -26.57 -57.78
CA GLN A 213 13.17 -25.87 -56.64
C GLN A 213 12.82 -26.83 -55.49
N ASP A 214 12.27 -28.01 -55.79
CA ASP A 214 12.04 -29.08 -54.82
C ASP A 214 12.68 -30.39 -55.29
N LYS A 215 13.81 -30.75 -54.67
CA LYS A 215 14.53 -31.99 -54.95
C LYS A 215 13.79 -33.27 -54.50
N SER A 216 12.72 -33.13 -53.73
CA SER A 216 11.82 -34.24 -53.36
C SER A 216 10.63 -34.41 -54.33
N ALA A 217 10.47 -33.51 -55.31
CA ALA A 217 9.38 -33.57 -56.27
C ALA A 217 9.53 -34.75 -57.26
N ASN A 218 8.65 -35.74 -57.14
CA ASN A 218 8.58 -36.86 -58.08
C ASN A 218 7.81 -36.44 -59.36
N VAL A 219 8.51 -35.84 -60.32
CA VAL A 219 7.93 -35.44 -61.61
C VAL A 219 8.04 -36.58 -62.64
N THR A 220 6.90 -37.16 -62.98
CA THR A 220 6.70 -38.13 -64.07
C THR A 220 6.36 -37.40 -65.37
N ILE A 221 7.03 -37.75 -66.47
CA ILE A 221 6.70 -37.29 -67.82
C ILE A 221 6.10 -38.46 -68.60
N THR A 222 4.96 -38.25 -69.27
CA THR A 222 4.27 -39.27 -70.07
C THR A 222 4.14 -38.82 -71.52
N THR A 223 4.55 -39.66 -72.47
CA THR A 223 4.39 -39.40 -73.90
C THR A 223 2.95 -39.70 -74.34
N GLN A 224 2.31 -38.76 -75.04
CA GLN A 224 0.99 -38.95 -75.65
C GLN A 224 1.04 -38.60 -77.14
N THR A 225 0.54 -39.50 -77.99
CA THR A 225 0.38 -39.25 -79.43
C THR A 225 -0.95 -38.55 -79.68
N VAL A 226 -0.93 -37.40 -80.36
CA VAL A 226 -2.13 -36.66 -80.77
C VAL A 226 -2.18 -36.61 -82.30
N PRO A 227 -3.21 -37.17 -82.95
CA PRO A 227 -3.35 -37.15 -84.41
C PRO A 227 -3.85 -35.79 -84.92
N SER A 228 -3.57 -35.47 -86.18
CA SER A 228 -4.10 -34.29 -86.90
C SER A 228 -5.08 -34.69 -88.02
N GLY A 229 -5.83 -35.78 -87.78
CA GLY A 229 -6.59 -36.48 -88.82
C GLY A 229 -5.67 -36.99 -89.95
N GLU A 230 -6.20 -36.98 -91.18
CA GLU A 230 -5.51 -37.39 -92.40
C GLU A 230 -4.39 -36.40 -92.87
N GLY A 231 -4.14 -35.31 -92.13
CA GLY A 231 -3.16 -34.27 -92.50
C GLY A 231 -3.49 -33.46 -93.76
N SER A 232 -4.60 -33.76 -94.42
CA SER A 232 -5.04 -33.16 -95.70
C SER A 232 -6.01 -31.99 -95.54
N THR A 233 -6.43 -31.66 -94.32
CA THR A 233 -7.43 -30.62 -94.04
C THR A 233 -6.94 -29.60 -93.00
N VAL A 234 -7.41 -28.35 -93.13
CA VAL A 234 -7.11 -27.27 -92.17
C VAL A 234 -7.76 -27.55 -90.80
N SER A 235 -8.94 -28.19 -90.77
CA SER A 235 -9.61 -28.55 -89.52
C SER A 235 -8.80 -29.56 -88.69
N GLY A 236 -8.24 -30.61 -89.30
CA GLY A 236 -7.45 -31.62 -88.58
C GLY A 236 -6.22 -31.03 -87.87
N TYR A 237 -5.62 -29.97 -88.43
CA TYR A 237 -4.56 -29.21 -87.77
C TYR A 237 -5.06 -28.25 -86.68
N GLN A 238 -6.25 -27.65 -86.83
CA GLN A 238 -6.89 -26.86 -85.77
C GLN A 238 -7.35 -27.72 -84.58
N ASP A 239 -7.87 -28.92 -84.85
CA ASP A 239 -8.24 -29.91 -83.83
C ASP A 239 -7.00 -30.38 -83.05
N TYR A 240 -5.90 -30.66 -83.76
CA TYR A 240 -4.59 -30.95 -83.14
C TYR A 240 -4.10 -29.81 -82.25
N ILE A 241 -4.13 -28.55 -82.72
CA ILE A 241 -3.73 -27.39 -81.93
C ILE A 241 -4.60 -27.26 -80.67
N SER A 242 -5.91 -27.52 -80.80
CA SER A 242 -6.87 -27.47 -79.69
C SER A 242 -6.61 -28.56 -78.65
N ALA A 243 -6.26 -29.78 -79.09
CA ALA A 243 -5.88 -30.88 -78.21
C ALA A 243 -4.54 -30.60 -77.49
N VAL A 244 -3.54 -30.05 -78.19
CA VAL A 244 -2.26 -29.60 -77.60
C VAL A 244 -2.50 -28.52 -76.54
N ALA A 245 -3.38 -27.54 -76.81
CA ALA A 245 -3.74 -26.50 -75.84
C ALA A 245 -4.50 -27.06 -74.62
N ALA A 246 -5.31 -28.10 -74.79
CA ALA A 246 -5.98 -28.79 -73.68
C ALA A 246 -4.97 -29.52 -72.76
N ILE A 247 -3.97 -30.19 -73.34
CA ILE A 247 -2.89 -30.86 -72.59
C ILE A 247 -2.03 -29.84 -71.85
N ASP A 248 -1.64 -28.73 -72.49
CA ASP A 248 -0.93 -27.61 -71.85
C ASP A 248 -1.71 -27.07 -70.63
N LYS A 249 -3.01 -26.85 -70.78
CA LYS A 249 -3.90 -26.41 -69.71
C LYS A 249 -3.97 -27.43 -68.55
N GLN A 250 -4.03 -28.73 -68.86
CA GLN A 250 -4.03 -29.78 -67.85
C GLN A 250 -2.70 -29.84 -67.08
N ASN A 251 -1.56 -29.78 -67.78
CA ASN A 251 -0.23 -29.75 -67.17
C ASN A 251 -0.07 -28.55 -66.23
N LYS A 252 -0.51 -27.35 -66.65
CA LYS A 252 -0.49 -26.12 -65.83
C LYS A 252 -1.41 -26.23 -64.61
N ALA A 253 -2.58 -26.85 -64.73
CA ALA A 253 -3.47 -27.10 -63.59
C ALA A 253 -2.83 -28.07 -62.58
N SER A 254 -2.20 -29.15 -63.04
CA SER A 254 -1.49 -30.12 -62.18
C SER A 254 -0.29 -29.47 -61.47
N LEU A 255 0.45 -28.60 -62.14
CA LEU A 255 1.54 -27.83 -61.52
C LEU A 255 1.02 -26.89 -60.42
N ALA A 256 -0.07 -26.16 -60.68
CA ALA A 256 -0.66 -25.23 -59.71
C ALA A 256 -1.20 -25.95 -58.47
N ASP A 257 -1.85 -27.11 -58.63
CA ASP A 257 -2.29 -27.98 -57.54
C ASP A 257 -1.10 -28.48 -56.69
N TYR A 258 -0.03 -28.96 -57.34
CA TYR A 258 1.21 -29.36 -56.66
C TYR A 258 1.83 -28.19 -55.87
N ILE A 259 2.00 -27.01 -56.48
CA ILE A 259 2.57 -25.83 -55.81
C ILE A 259 1.72 -25.43 -54.59
N THR A 260 0.39 -25.44 -54.71
CA THR A 260 -0.53 -25.12 -53.60
C THR A 260 -0.38 -26.11 -52.45
N LYS A 261 -0.32 -27.41 -52.74
CA LYS A 261 -0.12 -28.48 -51.75
C LYS A 261 1.26 -28.41 -51.10
N LYS A 262 2.31 -28.10 -51.87
CA LYS A 262 3.68 -27.92 -51.40
C LYS A 262 3.79 -26.75 -50.43
N GLN A 263 3.23 -25.58 -50.79
CA GLN A 263 3.17 -24.40 -49.91
C GLN A 263 2.45 -24.70 -48.59
N ALA A 264 1.33 -25.44 -48.62
CA ALA A 264 0.62 -25.86 -47.41
C ALA A 264 1.46 -26.82 -46.54
N ALA A 265 2.15 -27.80 -47.14
CA ALA A 265 3.01 -28.73 -46.43
C ALA A 265 4.24 -28.06 -45.80
N ASP A 266 4.86 -27.10 -46.49
CA ASP A 266 5.99 -26.34 -45.97
C ASP A 266 5.56 -25.39 -44.84
N ALA A 267 4.37 -24.78 -44.93
CA ALA A 267 3.78 -23.97 -43.85
C ALA A 267 3.47 -24.82 -42.59
N ILE A 268 2.95 -26.05 -42.76
CA ILE A 268 2.77 -27.01 -41.66
C ILE A 268 4.13 -27.39 -41.04
N THR A 269 5.13 -27.65 -41.88
CA THR A 269 6.49 -28.02 -41.42
C THR A 269 7.14 -26.89 -40.62
N ALA A 270 7.04 -25.64 -41.09
CA ALA A 270 7.51 -24.46 -40.39
C ALA A 270 6.78 -24.24 -39.06
N LYS A 271 5.44 -24.42 -39.03
CA LYS A 271 4.64 -24.33 -37.80
C LYS A 271 5.03 -25.41 -36.79
N ASN A 272 5.22 -26.65 -37.23
CA ASN A 272 5.64 -27.75 -36.35
C ASN A 272 7.03 -27.48 -35.74
N LEU A 273 7.97 -26.94 -36.52
CA LEU A 273 9.30 -26.54 -36.04
C LEU A 273 9.26 -25.36 -35.05
N ALA A 274 8.31 -24.44 -35.21
CA ALA A 274 8.08 -23.37 -34.23
C ALA A 274 7.51 -23.92 -32.91
N VAL A 275 6.45 -24.74 -32.99
CA VAL A 275 5.84 -25.40 -31.83
C VAL A 275 6.83 -26.31 -31.09
N GLN A 276 7.73 -26.99 -31.79
CA GLN A 276 8.81 -27.76 -31.15
C GLN A 276 9.71 -26.86 -30.28
N LYS A 277 10.16 -25.70 -30.82
CA LYS A 277 11.00 -24.75 -30.07
C LYS A 277 10.27 -24.13 -28.86
N GLU A 278 8.98 -23.84 -29.02
CA GLU A 278 8.13 -23.36 -27.92
C GLU A 278 7.99 -24.42 -26.81
N ASN A 279 7.79 -25.69 -27.17
CA ASN A 279 7.74 -26.80 -26.22
C ASN A 279 9.08 -27.04 -25.51
N GLU A 280 10.20 -26.98 -26.24
CA GLU A 280 11.56 -27.11 -25.67
C GLU A 280 11.87 -25.98 -24.69
N ALA A 281 11.52 -24.72 -25.03
CA ALA A 281 11.64 -23.57 -24.13
C ALA A 281 10.69 -23.67 -22.92
N GLY A 282 9.45 -24.10 -23.13
CA GLY A 282 8.47 -24.33 -22.06
C GLY A 282 8.93 -25.38 -21.06
N LEU A 283 9.50 -26.50 -21.53
CA LEU A 283 10.08 -27.55 -20.70
C LEU A 283 11.29 -27.05 -19.90
N ALA A 284 12.17 -26.25 -20.51
CA ALA A 284 13.30 -25.64 -19.82
C ALA A 284 12.86 -24.67 -18.71
N ASN A 285 11.89 -23.81 -19.01
CA ASN A 285 11.30 -22.87 -18.05
C ASN A 285 10.62 -23.61 -16.88
N ALA A 286 9.78 -24.61 -17.18
CA ALA A 286 9.10 -25.41 -16.15
C ALA A 286 10.10 -26.16 -15.26
N LYS A 287 11.22 -26.63 -15.79
CA LYS A 287 12.29 -27.23 -14.97
C LYS A 287 12.94 -26.20 -14.04
N ALA A 288 13.33 -25.04 -14.56
CA ALA A 288 13.94 -23.97 -13.77
C ALA A 288 13.01 -23.45 -12.66
N GLU A 289 11.71 -23.31 -12.95
CA GLU A 289 10.72 -22.90 -11.96
C GLU A 289 10.50 -23.97 -10.88
N ASN A 290 10.44 -25.26 -11.23
CA ASN A 290 10.36 -26.34 -10.24
C ASN A 290 11.60 -26.40 -9.33
N GLU A 291 12.80 -26.16 -9.85
CA GLU A 291 14.01 -26.03 -9.03
C GLU A 291 13.95 -24.80 -8.09
N ALA A 292 13.37 -23.69 -8.55
CA ALA A 292 13.17 -22.48 -7.74
C ALA A 292 12.05 -22.62 -6.69
N ILE A 293 10.98 -23.38 -6.98
CA ILE A 293 9.95 -23.78 -6.01
C ILE A 293 10.56 -24.69 -4.95
N THR A 294 11.35 -25.69 -5.34
CA THR A 294 12.03 -26.61 -4.40
C THR A 294 12.91 -25.84 -3.42
N LYS A 295 13.73 -24.89 -3.91
CA LYS A 295 14.57 -24.02 -3.08
C LYS A 295 13.75 -23.12 -2.13
N ARG A 296 12.64 -22.53 -2.62
CA ARG A 296 11.73 -21.73 -1.78
C ARG A 296 11.07 -22.57 -0.68
N ASN A 297 10.62 -23.78 -1.00
CA ASN A 297 9.97 -24.67 -0.03
C ASN A 297 10.96 -25.14 1.05
N GLN A 298 12.20 -25.47 0.67
CA GLN A 298 13.26 -25.80 1.63
C GLN A 298 13.60 -24.63 2.56
N ALA A 299 13.71 -23.41 2.03
CA ALA A 299 13.95 -22.22 2.83
C ALA A 299 12.77 -21.89 3.76
N GLY A 300 11.53 -22.00 3.27
CA GLY A 300 10.32 -21.78 4.05
C GLY A 300 10.15 -22.78 5.19
N GLN A 301 10.37 -24.08 4.92
CA GLN A 301 10.37 -25.11 5.97
C GLN A 301 11.42 -24.81 7.04
N LYS A 302 12.66 -24.49 6.65
CA LYS A 302 13.72 -24.15 7.62
C LYS A 302 13.37 -22.93 8.48
N ALA A 303 12.75 -21.89 7.89
CA ALA A 303 12.32 -20.72 8.63
C ALA A 303 11.23 -21.06 9.68
N ILE A 304 10.26 -21.89 9.31
CA ILE A 304 9.22 -22.40 10.20
C ILE A 304 9.82 -23.29 11.31
N ASP A 305 10.80 -24.14 10.99
CA ASP A 305 11.49 -24.99 11.98
C ASP A 305 12.33 -24.15 12.97
N ASP A 306 13.02 -23.11 12.49
CA ASP A 306 13.76 -22.15 13.33
C ASP A 306 12.81 -21.35 14.24
N GLU A 307 11.67 -20.87 13.71
CA GLU A 307 10.66 -20.11 14.45
C GLU A 307 9.97 -20.97 15.52
N ASN A 308 9.53 -22.19 15.18
CA ASN A 308 8.95 -23.14 16.14
C ASN A 308 9.94 -23.46 17.28
N LYS A 309 11.23 -23.63 16.95
CA LYS A 309 12.29 -23.89 17.94
C LYS A 309 12.53 -22.69 18.86
N ALA A 310 12.49 -21.47 18.33
CA ALA A 310 12.58 -20.24 19.13
C ALA A 310 11.34 -20.05 20.03
N GLY A 311 10.15 -20.30 19.50
CA GLY A 311 8.89 -20.25 20.23
C GLY A 311 8.84 -21.24 21.39
N GLN A 312 9.23 -22.50 21.15
CA GLN A 312 9.33 -23.52 22.20
C GLN A 312 10.31 -23.09 23.31
N ALA A 313 11.51 -22.61 22.95
CA ALA A 313 12.49 -22.15 23.94
C ALA A 313 11.99 -20.95 24.77
N ALA A 314 11.19 -20.04 24.17
CA ALA A 314 10.55 -18.94 24.87
C ALA A 314 9.46 -19.43 25.84
N VAL A 315 8.63 -20.40 25.42
CA VAL A 315 7.60 -21.04 26.27
C VAL A 315 8.25 -21.79 27.44
N ASP A 316 9.30 -22.57 27.20
CA ASP A 316 10.03 -23.30 28.24
C ASP A 316 10.66 -22.32 29.25
N THR A 317 11.26 -21.23 28.77
CA THR A 317 11.81 -20.16 29.62
C THR A 317 10.73 -19.49 30.45
N TYR A 318 9.56 -19.18 29.86
CA TYR A 318 8.43 -18.62 30.58
C TYR A 318 7.90 -19.57 31.66
N ASN A 319 7.70 -20.85 31.33
CA ASN A 319 7.19 -21.86 32.26
C ASN A 319 8.15 -22.08 33.43
N ASN A 320 9.46 -22.17 33.18
CA ASN A 320 10.48 -22.25 34.22
C ASN A 320 10.48 -21.01 35.14
N ASN A 321 10.32 -19.81 34.57
CA ASN A 321 10.21 -18.58 35.35
C ASN A 321 8.93 -18.51 36.20
N GLN A 322 7.77 -18.97 35.68
CA GLN A 322 6.54 -19.06 36.45
C GLN A 322 6.65 -20.10 37.58
N GLN A 323 7.22 -21.28 37.30
CA GLN A 323 7.44 -22.31 38.32
C GLN A 323 8.36 -21.81 39.43
N LYS A 324 9.44 -21.10 39.08
CA LYS A 324 10.31 -20.44 40.06
C LYS A 324 9.56 -19.39 40.88
N LEU A 325 8.75 -18.54 40.24
CA LEU A 325 7.95 -17.52 40.93
C LEU A 325 6.94 -18.12 41.91
N VAL A 326 6.35 -19.29 41.61
CA VAL A 326 5.51 -20.03 42.57
C VAL A 326 6.34 -20.47 43.77
N THR A 327 7.46 -21.17 43.57
CA THR A 327 8.30 -21.66 44.66
C THR A 327 8.92 -20.54 45.51
N ASP A 328 9.36 -19.44 44.89
CA ASP A 328 9.83 -18.24 45.59
C ASP A 328 8.73 -17.66 46.50
N ARG A 329 7.47 -17.60 46.01
CA ARG A 329 6.30 -17.13 46.77
C ARG A 329 5.89 -18.09 47.89
N GLU A 330 5.97 -19.40 47.68
CA GLU A 330 5.71 -20.40 48.72
C GLU A 330 6.70 -20.24 49.88
N ALA A 331 7.99 -20.03 49.57
CA ALA A 331 9.02 -19.74 50.56
C ALA A 331 8.79 -18.38 51.27
N GLU A 332 8.39 -17.33 50.55
CA GLU A 332 8.05 -16.04 51.13
C GLU A 332 6.83 -16.13 52.07
N ILE A 333 5.75 -16.81 51.66
CA ILE A 333 4.56 -17.03 52.46
C ILE A 333 4.90 -17.82 53.74
N ALA A 334 5.69 -18.89 53.63
CA ALA A 334 6.16 -19.64 54.80
C ALA A 334 6.99 -18.77 55.77
N ALA A 335 7.88 -17.92 55.24
CA ALA A 335 8.67 -16.98 56.04
C ALA A 335 7.80 -15.89 56.71
N ILE A 336 6.76 -15.38 56.02
CA ILE A 336 5.79 -14.43 56.58
C ILE A 336 4.96 -15.09 57.69
N ILE A 337 4.45 -16.30 57.48
CA ILE A 337 3.68 -17.05 58.48
C ILE A 337 4.52 -17.27 59.75
N LYS A 338 5.79 -17.72 59.59
CA LYS A 338 6.72 -17.88 60.71
C LYS A 338 6.95 -16.56 61.45
N ARG A 339 7.32 -15.49 60.73
CA ARG A 339 7.59 -14.16 61.30
C ARG A 339 6.37 -13.57 62.02
N ASN A 340 5.17 -13.77 61.47
CA ASN A 340 3.94 -13.29 62.09
C ASN A 340 3.64 -14.04 63.39
N LYS A 341 3.80 -15.37 63.42
CA LYS A 341 3.66 -16.16 64.65
C LYS A 341 4.70 -15.78 65.71
N GLU A 342 5.95 -15.55 65.31
CA GLU A 342 7.01 -15.05 66.21
C GLU A 342 6.68 -13.67 66.80
N LYS A 343 6.10 -12.77 65.98
CA LYS A 343 5.61 -11.46 66.44
C LYS A 343 4.39 -11.55 67.35
N GLU A 344 3.45 -12.46 67.07
CA GLU A 344 2.25 -12.68 67.87
C GLU A 344 2.60 -13.20 69.27
N GLU A 345 3.49 -14.19 69.36
CA GLU A 345 4.03 -14.68 70.64
C GLU A 345 4.86 -13.63 71.39
N ALA A 346 5.59 -12.75 70.69
CA ALA A 346 6.32 -11.64 71.30
C ALA A 346 5.37 -10.57 71.85
N ALA A 347 4.40 -10.11 71.06
CA ALA A 347 3.40 -9.12 71.45
C ALA A 347 2.51 -9.64 72.59
N LYS A 348 2.17 -10.93 72.59
CA LYS A 348 1.47 -11.58 73.70
C LYS A 348 2.26 -11.49 75.01
N LYS A 349 3.55 -11.84 75.00
CA LYS A 349 4.43 -11.73 76.19
C LYS A 349 4.62 -10.29 76.64
N GLU A 350 4.69 -9.32 75.72
CA GLU A 350 4.77 -7.91 76.05
C GLU A 350 3.46 -7.42 76.69
N ASN A 351 2.30 -7.80 76.15
CA ASN A 351 0.99 -7.50 76.74
C ASN A 351 0.83 -8.15 78.14
N GLU A 352 1.19 -9.42 78.30
CA GLU A 352 1.18 -10.12 79.60
C GLU A 352 2.08 -9.42 80.63
N ALA A 353 3.24 -8.88 80.20
CA ALA A 353 4.13 -8.09 81.05
C ALA A 353 3.56 -6.70 81.37
N ILE A 354 2.92 -6.02 80.41
CA ILE A 354 2.25 -4.73 80.59
C ILE A 354 1.07 -4.86 81.54
N ASP A 355 0.23 -5.89 81.40
CA ASP A 355 -0.90 -6.14 82.31
C ASP A 355 -0.42 -6.51 83.72
N ALA A 356 0.63 -7.32 83.85
CA ALA A 356 1.27 -7.60 85.13
C ALA A 356 1.89 -6.36 85.78
N TYR A 357 2.40 -5.40 85.00
CA TYR A 357 2.90 -4.11 85.48
C TYR A 357 1.75 -3.18 85.90
N ASN A 358 0.73 -3.01 85.05
CA ASN A 358 -0.46 -2.21 85.30
C ASN A 358 -1.20 -2.68 86.56
N ALA A 359 -1.34 -4.00 86.74
CA ALA A 359 -1.92 -4.58 87.95
C ALA A 359 -1.08 -4.28 89.21
N LYS A 360 0.25 -4.30 89.12
CA LYS A 360 1.14 -3.92 90.23
C LYS A 360 1.01 -2.45 90.58
N GLU A 361 1.06 -1.54 89.61
CA GLU A 361 0.96 -0.11 89.89
C GLU A 361 -0.45 0.33 90.29
N MET A 362 -1.52 -0.28 89.77
CA MET A 362 -2.88 -0.03 90.29
C MET A 362 -3.05 -0.51 91.74
N ASN A 363 -2.41 -1.63 92.12
CA ASN A 363 -2.37 -2.08 93.52
C ASN A 363 -1.42 -1.24 94.38
N ARG A 364 -0.39 -0.61 93.81
CA ARG A 364 0.44 0.37 94.51
C ARG A 364 -0.33 1.68 94.75
N TYR A 365 -0.96 2.23 93.72
CA TYR A 365 -1.81 3.42 93.80
C TYR A 365 -2.90 3.29 94.86
N LYS A 366 -3.62 2.15 94.89
CA LYS A 366 -4.64 1.88 95.92
C LYS A 366 -4.08 1.86 97.35
N ARG A 367 -2.84 1.38 97.56
CA ARG A 367 -2.17 1.37 98.88
C ARG A 367 -1.68 2.76 99.26
N ASP A 368 -0.94 3.43 98.38
CA ASP A 368 -0.44 4.78 98.62
C ASP A 368 -1.60 5.76 98.92
N LEU A 369 -2.75 5.63 98.24
CA LEU A 369 -3.98 6.40 98.51
C LEU A 369 -4.63 6.05 99.87
N ALA A 370 -4.68 4.77 100.23
CA ALA A 370 -5.24 4.32 101.50
C ALA A 370 -4.40 4.74 102.71
N ASP A 371 -3.07 4.76 102.59
CA ASP A 371 -2.17 5.27 103.63
C ASP A 371 -2.32 6.79 103.82
N ILE A 372 -2.42 7.58 102.74
CA ILE A 372 -2.68 9.03 102.82
C ILE A 372 -4.02 9.31 103.51
N SER A 373 -5.04 8.47 103.28
CA SER A 373 -6.40 8.66 103.80
C SER A 373 -6.54 8.41 105.32
N LYS A 374 -5.47 8.02 106.02
CA LYS A 374 -5.49 7.77 107.48
C LYS A 374 -5.47 9.05 108.33
N GLY A 375 -5.05 10.19 107.77
CA GLY A 375 -4.98 11.46 108.50
C GLY A 375 -3.86 11.55 109.55
N GLU A 376 -2.87 10.66 109.50
CA GLU A 376 -1.71 10.66 110.40
C GLU A 376 -0.80 11.88 110.21
N GLU A 377 -0.03 12.23 111.24
CA GLU A 377 0.89 13.38 111.21
C GLU A 377 1.92 13.29 110.07
N GLY A 378 2.01 14.36 109.28
CA GLY A 378 2.90 14.48 108.13
C GLY A 378 2.29 14.10 106.77
N TYR A 379 1.07 13.55 106.74
CA TYR A 379 0.30 13.38 105.49
C TYR A 379 -0.47 14.65 105.11
N ILE A 380 -0.97 14.69 103.87
CA ILE A 380 -1.84 15.76 103.37
C ILE A 380 -3.30 15.49 103.77
N SER A 381 -4.00 16.50 104.28
CA SER A 381 -5.40 16.39 104.74
C SER A 381 -6.41 16.08 103.63
N GLN A 382 -6.02 16.25 102.38
CA GLN A 382 -6.77 15.82 101.20
C GLN A 382 -5.80 15.20 100.19
N ALA A 383 -6.09 13.98 99.73
CA ALA A 383 -5.33 13.35 98.66
C ALA A 383 -5.53 14.11 97.33
N LEU A 384 -4.44 14.55 96.71
CA LEU A 384 -4.45 15.32 95.46
C LEU A 384 -3.39 14.79 94.49
N ALA A 385 -3.79 14.59 93.23
CA ALA A 385 -2.87 14.31 92.14
C ALA A 385 -2.19 15.61 91.68
N GLN A 386 -1.14 16.02 92.40
CA GLN A 386 -0.28 17.13 91.97
C GLN A 386 0.24 16.89 90.54
N ALA A 387 0.00 17.82 89.63
CA ALA A 387 0.45 17.71 88.23
C ALA A 387 1.75 18.47 87.97
N LEU A 388 2.12 19.41 88.84
CA LEU A 388 3.31 20.26 88.74
C LEU A 388 4.51 19.65 89.50
N ASN A 389 5.60 19.34 88.80
CA ASN A 389 6.87 18.91 89.40
C ASN A 389 7.87 20.07 89.51
N LEU A 390 8.25 20.41 90.74
CA LEU A 390 9.30 21.39 91.11
C LEU A 390 10.08 20.90 92.35
N ASN A 391 10.16 19.59 92.48
CA ASN A 391 10.35 18.91 93.76
C ASN A 391 11.78 18.33 93.92
N ASN A 392 12.53 18.27 92.83
CA ASN A 392 13.99 18.14 92.84
C ASN A 392 14.55 19.52 92.49
N GLY A 393 15.71 19.87 93.03
CA GLY A 393 16.39 21.10 92.66
C GLY A 393 16.73 21.14 91.18
N GLU A 394 16.94 22.35 90.67
CA GLU A 394 17.45 22.66 89.34
C GLU A 394 18.75 23.49 89.46
N PRO A 395 19.79 23.03 90.19
CA PRO A 395 21.00 23.82 90.47
C PRO A 395 21.83 24.14 89.22
N GLN A 396 21.55 23.44 88.11
CA GLN A 396 22.10 23.71 86.77
C GLN A 396 21.30 24.73 85.95
N ALA A 397 20.16 25.23 86.46
CA ALA A 397 19.35 26.23 85.80
C ALA A 397 20.10 27.57 85.66
N ARG A 398 19.65 28.40 84.71
CA ARG A 398 20.23 29.72 84.44
C ARG A 398 19.13 30.76 84.50
N HIS A 399 19.27 31.74 85.38
CA HIS A 399 18.42 32.94 85.40
C HIS A 399 18.93 34.04 84.45
N SER A 400 18.02 34.78 83.85
CA SER A 400 18.23 36.16 83.37
C SER A 400 17.51 37.15 84.29
N ALA A 401 18.01 38.37 84.33
CA ALA A 401 17.37 39.49 85.02
C ALA A 401 16.67 40.37 83.99
N ASP A 402 15.35 40.30 83.95
CA ASP A 402 14.56 40.79 82.82
C ASP A 402 14.13 42.26 83.00
N THR A 403 14.06 42.75 84.25
CA THR A 403 13.75 44.16 84.55
C THR A 403 15.00 45.06 84.55
N ARG A 404 16.04 44.65 85.27
CA ARG A 404 17.35 45.32 85.31
C ARG A 404 18.43 44.38 85.83
N ASN A 405 19.66 44.61 85.38
CA ASN A 405 20.85 43.89 85.85
C ASN A 405 21.00 43.98 87.39
N PRO A 406 21.53 42.93 88.03
CA PRO A 406 21.90 42.99 89.44
C PRO A 406 23.06 43.96 89.67
N ASN A 407 23.19 44.44 90.91
CA ASN A 407 24.34 45.24 91.34
C ASN A 407 25.62 44.40 91.37
N ARG A 408 25.53 43.11 91.72
CA ARG A 408 26.66 42.16 91.76
C ARG A 408 26.18 40.76 91.37
N ILE A 409 27.09 39.91 90.91
CA ILE A 409 26.88 38.47 90.78
C ILE A 409 27.89 37.79 91.70
N ILE A 410 27.42 36.97 92.64
CA ILE A 410 28.26 36.24 93.60
C ILE A 410 28.10 34.73 93.42
N ALA A 411 29.06 33.96 93.92
CA ALA A 411 29.08 32.50 93.82
C ALA A 411 28.80 31.83 95.17
N LYS A 412 28.45 30.54 95.15
CA LYS A 412 28.42 29.70 96.36
C LYS A 412 29.80 29.75 97.05
N GLY A 413 29.81 30.03 98.35
CA GLY A 413 31.01 30.29 99.15
C GLY A 413 31.26 31.76 99.48
N ASP A 414 30.56 32.71 98.87
CA ASP A 414 30.66 34.13 99.22
C ASP A 414 30.20 34.39 100.66
N ALA A 415 30.96 35.22 101.39
CA ALA A 415 30.71 35.54 102.79
C ALA A 415 29.32 36.19 103.01
N MET A 416 28.81 36.92 102.02
CA MET A 416 27.49 37.55 102.06
C MET A 416 26.34 36.54 102.15
N LEU A 417 26.52 35.30 101.67
CA LEU A 417 25.52 34.23 101.80
C LEU A 417 25.49 33.64 103.21
N GLY A 418 26.55 33.80 104.00
CA GLY A 418 26.66 33.30 105.38
C GLY A 418 26.25 31.83 105.51
N GLY A 419 25.20 31.57 106.31
CA GLY A 419 24.65 30.22 106.51
C GLY A 419 24.02 29.61 105.25
N TYR A 420 23.44 30.42 104.35
CA TYR A 420 22.76 29.95 103.14
C TYR A 420 23.70 29.19 102.19
N SER A 421 24.99 29.57 102.15
CA SER A 421 26.00 28.90 101.32
C SER A 421 26.21 27.41 101.68
N LYS A 422 25.69 26.92 102.81
CA LYS A 422 25.77 25.51 103.23
C LYS A 422 24.50 24.70 102.94
N ILE A 423 23.38 25.36 102.59
CA ILE A 423 22.06 24.73 102.44
C ILE A 423 21.41 24.96 101.07
N LEU A 424 21.92 25.92 100.28
CA LEU A 424 21.51 26.14 98.90
C LEU A 424 22.46 25.42 97.95
N ASP A 425 21.92 24.70 96.98
CA ASP A 425 22.62 23.99 95.90
C ASP A 425 22.89 24.86 94.68
N SER A 426 22.24 26.04 94.55
CA SER A 426 22.64 27.07 93.58
C SER A 426 24.13 27.39 93.64
N THR A 427 24.71 27.61 92.46
CA THR A 427 26.14 27.92 92.26
C THR A 427 26.40 29.41 92.04
N GLY A 428 25.40 30.15 91.53
CA GLY A 428 25.47 31.58 91.26
C GLY A 428 24.23 32.33 91.77
N PHE A 429 24.42 33.58 92.17
CA PHE A 429 23.40 34.41 92.81
C PHE A 429 23.46 35.85 92.29
N PHE A 430 22.30 36.41 91.95
CA PHE A 430 22.15 37.82 91.58
C PHE A 430 21.88 38.66 92.84
N VAL A 431 22.70 39.67 93.08
CA VAL A 431 22.59 40.57 94.23
C VAL A 431 22.08 41.94 93.79
N TYR A 432 21.03 42.41 94.45
CA TYR A 432 20.50 43.76 94.34
C TYR A 432 20.70 44.48 95.66
N ASP A 433 21.67 45.39 95.72
CA ASP A 433 22.02 46.16 96.93
C ASP A 433 20.92 47.14 97.35
N THR A 434 19.94 47.38 96.47
CA THR A 434 18.75 48.18 96.74
C THR A 434 17.61 47.64 95.89
N PHE A 435 16.56 47.13 96.54
CA PHE A 435 15.31 46.67 95.96
C PHE A 435 14.16 47.42 96.63
N LYS A 436 13.57 48.39 95.92
CA LYS A 436 12.68 49.42 96.49
C LYS A 436 11.26 48.93 96.71
N THR A 437 10.59 49.49 97.71
CA THR A 437 9.16 49.26 97.97
C THR A 437 8.34 49.70 96.76
N GLY A 438 7.50 48.81 96.24
CA GLY A 438 6.79 48.96 94.96
C GLY A 438 7.56 48.51 93.71
N GLU A 439 8.87 48.29 93.80
CA GLU A 439 9.66 47.74 92.69
C GLU A 439 9.28 46.29 92.42
N THR A 440 9.26 45.90 91.14
CA THR A 440 9.14 44.50 90.72
C THR A 440 10.35 44.13 89.88
N LEU A 441 11.06 43.07 90.27
CA LEU A 441 12.14 42.47 89.52
C LEU A 441 11.64 41.15 88.91
N SER A 442 11.67 41.06 87.59
CA SER A 442 11.32 39.86 86.83
C SER A 442 12.56 39.05 86.46
N PHE A 443 12.47 37.73 86.57
CA PHE A 443 13.55 36.78 86.30
C PHE A 443 13.05 35.62 85.45
N THR A 444 13.80 35.26 84.41
CA THR A 444 13.52 34.11 83.55
C THR A 444 14.56 33.01 83.75
N TYR A 445 14.12 31.86 84.24
CA TYR A 445 14.92 30.66 84.47
C TYR A 445 14.77 29.68 83.31
N GLN A 446 15.91 29.15 82.83
CA GLN A 446 16.01 28.16 81.74
C GLN A 446 17.01 27.05 82.10
N ASN A 447 17.24 26.09 81.20
CA ASN A 447 18.08 24.89 81.44
C ASN A 447 17.55 23.98 82.55
N LEU A 448 16.23 23.92 82.68
CA LEU A 448 15.49 23.04 83.58
C LEU A 448 15.57 21.58 83.08
N GLN A 449 15.79 20.65 84.01
CA GLN A 449 15.95 19.22 83.72
C GLN A 449 14.93 18.37 84.46
N ASN A 450 14.52 18.79 85.66
CA ASN A 450 13.62 18.05 86.55
C ASN A 450 12.17 18.56 86.52
N ALA A 451 11.95 19.82 86.14
CA ALA A 451 10.64 20.47 86.17
C ALA A 451 9.72 20.01 85.03
N SER A 452 8.43 19.81 85.34
CA SER A 452 7.41 19.36 84.39
C SER A 452 5.99 19.65 84.88
N PHE A 453 5.02 19.64 83.97
CA PHE A 453 3.59 19.72 84.29
C PHE A 453 2.78 18.71 83.46
N ASP A 454 2.01 17.86 84.13
CA ASP A 454 1.29 16.71 83.54
C ASP A 454 2.21 15.76 82.72
N GLY A 455 3.52 15.83 82.95
CA GLY A 455 4.54 15.05 82.22
C GLY A 455 5.30 15.85 81.20
N LYS A 456 4.68 16.86 80.60
CA LYS A 456 5.37 17.75 79.66
C LYS A 456 6.45 18.53 80.40
N LYS A 457 7.68 18.49 79.89
CA LYS A 457 8.83 19.16 80.51
C LYS A 457 8.59 20.66 80.55
N ILE A 458 8.86 21.29 81.69
CA ILE A 458 8.88 22.74 81.82
C ILE A 458 10.26 23.20 81.37
N THR A 459 10.33 23.97 80.29
CA THR A 459 11.59 24.46 79.71
C THR A 459 12.01 25.80 80.31
N LYS A 460 11.03 26.57 80.78
CA LYS A 460 11.21 27.94 81.29
C LYS A 460 10.27 28.23 82.46
N VAL A 461 10.78 28.93 83.46
CA VAL A 461 9.99 29.55 84.54
C VAL A 461 10.25 31.05 84.55
N ALA A 462 9.20 31.85 84.68
CA ALA A 462 9.32 33.29 84.91
C ALA A 462 8.75 33.66 86.29
N TYR A 463 9.54 34.36 87.09
CA TYR A 463 9.14 34.90 88.39
C TYR A 463 9.14 36.43 88.35
N ASP A 464 7.98 37.05 88.61
CA ASP A 464 7.92 38.48 88.96
C ASP A 464 7.93 38.58 90.50
N ILE A 465 8.97 39.17 91.09
CA ILE A 465 9.08 39.41 92.54
C ILE A 465 8.87 40.90 92.79
N THR A 466 7.80 41.27 93.51
CA THR A 466 7.52 42.64 93.95
C THR A 466 7.83 42.81 95.44
N ASN A 467 8.60 43.83 95.82
CA ASN A 467 8.68 44.29 97.21
C ASN A 467 7.41 45.10 97.54
N LEU A 468 6.60 44.62 98.47
CA LEU A 468 5.37 45.29 98.91
C LEU A 468 5.59 46.20 100.12
N VAL A 469 6.46 45.78 101.06
CA VAL A 469 6.79 46.50 102.29
C VAL A 469 8.25 46.24 102.65
N SER A 470 8.99 47.31 102.92
CA SER A 470 10.31 47.28 103.56
C SER A 470 10.20 47.68 105.05
N PRO A 471 11.21 47.39 105.90
CA PRO A 471 11.20 47.75 107.31
C PRO A 471 11.02 49.26 107.57
N THR A 472 10.35 49.61 108.66
CA THR A 472 10.15 51.01 109.08
C THR A 472 11.49 51.72 109.27
N GLY A 473 11.74 52.75 108.46
CA GLY A 473 13.00 53.51 108.43
C GLY A 473 13.69 53.48 107.06
N THR A 474 13.43 52.47 106.24
CA THR A 474 13.99 52.33 104.88
C THR A 474 12.90 52.24 103.82
N ASP A 475 13.21 52.71 102.60
CA ASP A 475 12.34 52.51 101.42
C ASP A 475 12.64 51.20 100.67
N SER A 476 13.67 50.45 101.08
CA SER A 476 14.27 49.35 100.32
C SER A 476 14.94 48.28 101.19
N VAL A 477 15.16 47.11 100.58
CA VAL A 477 15.92 45.97 101.15
C VAL A 477 17.03 45.55 100.19
N GLN A 478 17.96 44.70 100.63
CA GLN A 478 18.86 43.99 99.72
C GLN A 478 18.22 42.65 99.32
N LEU A 479 18.29 42.27 98.04
CA LEU A 479 17.73 41.02 97.52
C LEU A 479 18.85 40.14 96.94
N VAL A 480 18.80 38.84 97.20
CA VAL A 480 19.68 37.83 96.59
C VAL A 480 18.83 36.74 95.96
N VAL A 481 19.00 36.54 94.65
CA VAL A 481 18.21 35.59 93.85
C VAL A 481 19.13 34.45 93.39
N PRO A 482 18.93 33.20 93.85
CA PRO A 482 19.69 32.03 93.41
C PRO A 482 19.40 31.64 91.95
N ASN A 483 20.29 30.85 91.33
CA ASN A 483 20.12 30.36 89.96
C ASN A 483 19.15 29.18 89.83
N ASP A 484 18.87 28.47 90.94
CA ASP A 484 17.82 27.45 91.05
C ASP A 484 16.46 28.12 91.40
N PRO A 485 15.42 28.02 90.56
CA PRO A 485 14.10 28.58 90.84
C PRO A 485 13.34 27.86 91.96
N THR A 486 13.80 26.68 92.43
CA THR A 486 13.18 25.96 93.55
C THR A 486 13.61 26.51 94.92
N GLU A 487 14.68 27.31 94.97
CA GLU A 487 15.23 27.92 96.19
C GLU A 487 14.62 29.29 96.53
N GLY A 488 13.84 29.88 95.63
CA GLY A 488 13.14 31.15 95.85
C GLY A 488 14.08 32.36 95.81
N PHE A 489 14.21 33.07 96.94
CA PHE A 489 15.11 34.22 97.10
C PHE A 489 15.43 34.45 98.59
N ILE A 490 16.53 35.13 98.86
CA ILE A 490 16.89 35.66 100.18
C ILE A 490 16.69 37.18 100.13
N ALA A 491 16.17 37.79 101.20
CA ALA A 491 16.16 39.24 101.36
C ALA A 491 16.81 39.63 102.69
N TYR A 492 17.67 40.63 102.67
CA TYR A 492 18.41 41.13 103.83
C TYR A 492 17.96 42.55 104.20
N ARG A 493 17.90 42.80 105.52
CA ARG A 493 17.78 44.13 106.15
C ARG A 493 19.12 44.48 106.80
N ASN A 494 19.46 45.76 106.83
CA ASN A 494 20.77 46.22 107.33
C ASN A 494 20.74 46.63 108.82
N ASP A 495 19.58 47.02 109.35
CA ASP A 495 19.45 47.84 110.56
C ASP A 495 18.10 47.65 111.30
N GLY A 496 17.59 46.41 111.35
CA GLY A 496 16.29 46.09 111.96
C GLY A 496 16.16 46.49 113.44
N THR A 497 15.04 47.11 113.79
CA THR A 497 14.69 47.55 115.17
C THR A 497 14.16 46.43 116.07
N GLY A 498 13.89 45.23 115.53
CA GLY A 498 13.44 44.06 116.28
C GLY A 498 11.94 44.02 116.61
N ASN A 499 11.19 45.08 116.30
CA ASN A 499 9.73 45.09 116.46
C ASN A 499 9.04 44.51 115.21
N TRP A 500 8.70 43.22 115.23
CA TRP A 500 8.10 42.49 114.10
C TRP A 500 6.87 43.15 113.45
N ARG A 501 6.14 44.04 114.15
CA ARG A 501 4.99 44.76 113.59
C ARG A 501 5.37 45.88 112.61
N THR A 502 6.56 46.45 112.78
CA THR A 502 7.07 47.61 112.03
C THR A 502 8.32 47.26 111.21
N ASP A 503 9.08 46.27 111.65
CA ASP A 503 10.29 45.72 111.04
C ASP A 503 9.93 44.45 110.26
N LYS A 504 9.00 44.60 109.30
CA LYS A 504 8.47 43.52 108.45
C LYS A 504 8.89 43.69 106.99
N MET A 505 8.94 42.58 106.27
CA MET A 505 9.25 42.52 104.85
C MET A 505 8.19 41.68 104.14
N GLU A 506 7.48 42.27 103.18
CA GLU A 506 6.40 41.60 102.45
C GLU A 506 6.70 41.59 100.95
N PHE A 507 6.51 40.44 100.31
CA PHE A 507 6.78 40.25 98.89
C PHE A 507 5.60 39.60 98.17
N ARG A 508 5.40 39.95 96.90
CA ARG A 508 4.51 39.23 95.98
C ARG A 508 5.35 38.49 94.96
N VAL A 509 5.20 37.18 94.87
CA VAL A 509 5.76 36.37 93.79
C VAL A 509 4.66 36.00 92.80
N LYS A 510 4.89 36.22 91.51
CA LYS A 510 4.04 35.68 90.42
C LYS A 510 4.86 34.69 89.62
N ALA A 511 4.43 33.42 89.61
CA ALA A 511 5.09 32.37 88.85
C ALA A 511 4.34 32.03 87.55
N LYS A 512 5.09 31.90 86.45
CA LYS A 512 4.60 31.42 85.15
C LYS A 512 5.52 30.29 84.68
N TYR A 513 4.95 29.14 84.35
CA TYR A 513 5.69 27.94 83.89
C TYR A 513 5.37 27.70 82.41
N PHE A 514 6.36 27.31 81.61
CA PHE A 514 6.19 27.12 80.16
C PHE A 514 6.75 25.77 79.70
N LEU A 515 6.05 25.15 78.76
CA LEU A 515 6.35 23.81 78.25
C LEU A 515 7.28 23.81 77.03
N GLU A 516 7.65 22.63 76.52
CA GLU A 516 8.48 22.48 75.31
C GLU A 516 7.84 23.06 74.04
N ASP A 517 6.50 23.07 73.96
CA ASP A 517 5.73 23.74 72.91
C ASP A 517 5.60 25.27 73.11
N GLY A 518 6.24 25.82 74.14
CA GLY A 518 6.21 27.24 74.50
C GLY A 518 4.91 27.69 75.17
N SER A 519 3.90 26.82 75.30
CA SER A 519 2.64 27.18 75.96
C SER A 519 2.82 27.41 77.46
N GLN A 520 2.04 28.33 78.03
CA GLN A 520 2.02 28.56 79.48
C GLN A 520 1.15 27.50 80.18
N VAL A 521 1.69 26.89 81.22
CA VAL A 521 0.97 25.98 82.11
C VAL A 521 -0.27 26.65 82.67
N SER A 522 -1.39 25.93 82.60
CA SER A 522 -2.68 26.33 83.16
C SER A 522 -3.17 25.23 84.10
N PHE A 523 -3.36 25.57 85.38
CA PHE A 523 -3.79 24.62 86.41
C PHE A 523 -5.31 24.43 86.36
N THR A 524 -5.77 23.17 86.42
CA THR A 524 -7.20 22.82 86.46
C THR A 524 -7.51 21.96 87.68
N LYS A 525 -8.78 21.58 87.90
CA LYS A 525 -9.13 20.66 89.01
C LYS A 525 -8.60 19.25 88.78
N GLU A 526 -8.48 18.85 87.51
CA GLU A 526 -7.99 17.56 87.04
C GLU A 526 -6.46 17.53 86.97
N LYS A 527 -5.83 18.72 86.84
CA LYS A 527 -4.37 18.91 86.79
C LYS A 527 -3.93 20.05 87.73
N PRO A 528 -4.04 19.86 89.06
CA PRO A 528 -3.76 20.92 90.02
C PRO A 528 -2.26 21.18 90.19
N GLY A 529 -1.88 22.46 90.23
CA GLY A 529 -0.58 22.91 90.72
C GLY A 529 -0.60 22.92 92.25
N VAL A 530 0.04 21.94 92.89
CA VAL A 530 0.16 21.89 94.35
C VAL A 530 1.49 22.53 94.75
N PHE A 531 1.42 23.74 95.29
CA PHE A 531 2.56 24.52 95.75
C PHE A 531 2.88 24.18 97.22
N THR A 532 4.17 24.05 97.54
CA THR A 532 4.62 23.83 98.92
C THR A 532 5.07 25.17 99.52
N HIS A 533 4.49 25.52 100.66
CA HIS A 533 5.02 26.53 101.56
C HIS A 533 5.68 25.79 102.73
N SER A 534 6.94 26.10 103.01
CA SER A 534 7.78 25.41 104.00
C SER A 534 8.85 26.36 104.54
N SER A 535 9.44 26.02 105.68
CA SER A 535 10.24 26.97 106.48
C SER A 535 9.45 28.21 106.93
N LEU A 536 8.18 28.01 107.27
CA LEU A 536 7.35 29.02 107.94
C LEU A 536 7.74 29.05 109.42
N ASN A 537 8.87 29.70 109.71
CA ASN A 537 9.49 29.74 111.03
C ASN A 537 8.86 30.82 111.92
N HIS A 538 8.17 30.42 112.98
CA HIS A 538 7.64 31.32 114.02
C HIS A 538 8.53 31.27 115.28
N ASN A 539 8.88 32.44 115.84
CA ASN A 539 9.63 32.56 117.10
C ASN A 539 9.39 33.93 117.78
N ASP A 540 9.91 34.11 119.00
CA ASP A 540 9.67 35.33 119.81
C ASP A 540 10.21 36.64 119.18
N ILE A 541 11.01 36.55 118.12
CA ILE A 541 11.66 37.68 117.41
C ILE A 541 11.04 37.87 116.00
N GLY A 542 10.21 36.95 115.51
CA GLY A 542 9.64 37.01 114.15
C GLY A 542 8.42 36.12 113.90
N LEU A 543 7.49 36.64 113.10
CA LEU A 543 6.24 36.00 112.66
C LEU A 543 6.35 35.53 111.20
#